data_AF-A0A2G9N4J8-F1
#
_entry.id   AF-A0A2G9N4J8-F1
#
_cell.length_a   1.000
_cell.length_b   1.000
_cell.length_c   1.000
_cell.angle_alpha   90.00
_cell.angle_beta   90.00
_cell.angle_gamma   90.00
#
_symmetry.space_group_name_H-M   'P 1'
#
loop_
_entity.id
_entity.type
_entity.pdbx_description
1 polymer ?
#
loop_
_entity_poly.entity_id
_entity_poly.type
_entity_poly.pdbx_seq_one_letter_code
_entity_poly.pdbx_strand_id
1 'polypeptide(L)' 'MGKKCIICGQEAKFSIKDSSEFYCQDCAEEQFGDLDMLVKVEEEAQKLKAAIEENLRLDKQ' A
#
# COMPACT_ATOMS: atom_id res chain seq x y z
N MET A 1 27.45 3.02 -9.08
CA MET A 1 27.21 1.69 -8.47
C MET A 1 25.71 1.49 -8.42
N GLY A 2 25.20 0.41 -9.03
CA GLY A 2 23.76 0.12 -9.03
C GLY A 2 23.24 -0.11 -7.61
N LYS A 3 21.96 0.20 -7.37
CA LYS A 3 21.31 -0.08 -6.09
C LYS A 3 21.07 -1.58 -5.96
N LYS A 4 21.22 -2.14 -4.76
CA LYS A 4 21.07 -3.59 -4.50
C LYS A 4 19.80 -3.87 -3.73
N CYS A 5 19.20 -5.03 -4.00
CA CYS A 5 18.06 -5.52 -3.26
C CYS A 5 18.45 -5.79 -1.80
N ILE A 6 17.68 -5.26 -0.85
CA ILE A 6 17.94 -5.45 0.58
C ILE A 6 17.69 -6.91 1.03
N ILE A 7 16.91 -7.69 0.27
CA ILE A 7 16.58 -9.09 0.58
C ILE A 7 17.61 -10.05 0.00
N CYS A 8 17.85 -9.99 -1.32
CA CYS A 8 18.67 -10.99 -2.03
C CYS A 8 20.03 -10.46 -2.54
N GLY A 9 20.31 -9.16 -2.44
CA GLY A 9 21.56 -8.55 -2.86
C GLY A 9 21.75 -8.38 -4.39
N GLN A 10 20.81 -8.85 -5.21
CA GLN A 10 20.81 -8.64 -6.66
C GLN A 10 20.57 -7.17 -7.04
N GLU A 11 20.69 -6.83 -8.32
CA GLU A 11 20.39 -5.48 -8.80
C GLU A 11 18.92 -5.12 -8.53
N ALA A 12 18.70 -3.98 -7.87
CA ALA A 12 17.37 -3.50 -7.54
C ALA A 12 16.84 -2.52 -8.59
N LYS A 13 15.53 -2.61 -8.82
CA LYS A 13 14.79 -1.76 -9.76
C LYS A 13 13.66 -0.97 -9.10
N PHE A 14 13.26 -1.39 -7.90
CA PHE A 14 12.12 -0.83 -7.17
C PHE A 14 12.58 -0.26 -5.82
N SER A 15 11.81 0.71 -5.31
CA SER A 15 11.98 1.27 -3.96
C SER A 15 10.64 1.75 -3.45
N ILE A 16 10.45 1.65 -2.14
CA ILE A 16 9.32 2.28 -1.47
C ILE A 16 9.56 3.80 -1.46
N LYS A 17 8.52 4.58 -1.76
CA LYS A 17 8.60 6.04 -1.74
C LYS A 17 9.05 6.52 -0.35
N ASP A 18 9.99 7.44 -0.31
CA ASP A 18 10.58 7.99 0.92
C ASP A 18 11.35 6.95 1.78
N SER A 19 11.66 5.77 1.22
CA SER A 19 12.53 4.76 1.84
C SER A 19 13.92 4.73 1.19
N SER A 20 14.94 4.38 1.97
CA SER A 20 16.29 4.08 1.48
C SER A 20 16.47 2.61 1.06
N GLU A 21 15.40 1.82 1.13
CA GLU A 21 15.40 0.40 0.79
C GLU A 21 15.07 0.19 -0.70
N PHE A 22 15.78 -0.75 -1.30
CA PHE A 22 15.64 -1.09 -2.72
C PHE A 22 15.37 -2.58 -2.86
N TYR A 23 14.58 -2.94 -3.86
CA TYR A 23 14.09 -4.29 -4.10
C TYR A 23 14.29 -4.67 -5.57
N CYS A 24 14.67 -5.93 -5.84
CA CYS A 24 14.54 -6.49 -7.19
C CYS A 24 13.05 -6.77 -7.47
N GLN A 25 12.73 -7.14 -8.70
CA GLN A 25 11.34 -7.42 -9.10
C GLN A 25 10.73 -8.56 -8.28
N ASP A 26 11.39 -9.71 -8.27
CA ASP A 26 10.87 -10.93 -7.64
C ASP A 26 10.60 -10.72 -6.15
N CYS A 27 11.54 -10.12 -5.42
CA CYS A 27 11.36 -9.83 -4.00
C CYS A 27 10.31 -8.74 -3.75
N ALA A 28 10.12 -7.80 -4.67
CA ALA A 28 9.05 -6.81 -4.54
C ALA A 28 7.67 -7.45 -4.75
N GLU A 29 7.53 -8.32 -5.74
CA GLU A 29 6.29 -9.05 -6.01
C GLU A 29 5.96 -10.06 -4.90
N GLU A 30 6.95 -10.78 -4.37
CA GLU A 30 6.75 -11.73 -3.28
C GLU A 30 6.30 -11.04 -1.98
N GLN A 31 6.91 -9.90 -1.63
CA GLN A 31 6.63 -9.22 -0.35
C GLN A 31 5.47 -8.22 -0.43
N PHE A 32 5.22 -7.63 -1.60
CA PHE A 32 4.28 -6.51 -1.76
C PHE A 32 3.31 -6.68 -2.94
N GLY A 33 3.32 -7.82 -3.64
CA GLY A 33 2.44 -8.07 -4.79
C GLY A 33 1.01 -8.45 -4.40
N ASP A 34 0.81 -9.04 -3.22
CA ASP A 34 -0.52 -9.32 -2.70
C ASP A 34 -1.12 -8.08 -2.02
N LEU A 35 -2.13 -7.51 -2.65
CA LEU A 35 -2.84 -6.33 -2.19
C LEU A 35 -4.28 -6.64 -1.73
N ASP A 36 -4.69 -7.91 -1.70
CA ASP A 36 -6.09 -8.30 -1.48
C ASP A 36 -6.64 -7.79 -0.16
N MET A 37 -5.83 -7.86 0.91
CA MET A 37 -6.23 -7.33 2.21
C MET A 37 -6.37 -5.80 2.18
N LEU A 38 -5.42 -5.11 1.55
CA LEU A 38 -5.42 -3.64 1.49
C LEU A 38 -6.64 -3.12 0.75
N VAL A 39 -7.03 -3.77 -0.35
CA VAL A 39 -8.24 -3.44 -1.11
C VAL A 39 -9.49 -3.60 -0.26
N LYS A 40 -9.66 -4.75 0.43
CA LYS A 40 -10.82 -4.99 1.30
C LYS A 40 -10.92 -3.97 2.43
N VAL A 41 -9.78 -3.59 3.02
CA VAL A 41 -9.74 -2.59 4.09
C VAL A 41 -10.15 -1.21 3.58
N GLU A 42 -9.68 -0.81 2.40
CA GLU A 42 -10.06 0.46 1.77
C GLU A 42 -11.56 0.50 1.45
N GLU A 43 -12.13 -0.58 0.94
CA GLU A 43 -13.58 -0.68 0.68
C GLU A 43 -14.42 -0.48 1.95
N GLU A 44 -14.03 -1.14 3.06
CA GLU A 44 -14.72 -0.98 4.35
C GLU A 44 -14.53 0.44 4.91
N ALA A 45 -13.35 1.03 4.75
CA ALA A 45 -13.09 2.42 5.16
C ALA A 45 -13.98 3.41 4.40
N GLN A 46 -14.18 3.20 3.10
CA GLN A 46 -15.06 4.02 2.27
C GLN A 46 -16.54 3.89 2.68
N LYS A 47 -17.01 2.67 2.96
CA LYS A 47 -18.37 2.43 3.47
C LYS A 47 -18.61 3.15 4.79
N LEU A 48 -17.65 3.05 5.72
CA LEU A 48 -17.72 3.72 7.01
C LEU A 48 -17.74 5.25 6.85
N LYS A 49 -16.87 5.79 6.00
CA LYS A 49 -16.82 7.23 5.71
C LYS A 49 -18.17 7.73 5.17
N ALA A 50 -18.76 7.03 4.21
CA ALA A 50 -20.06 7.40 3.65
C ALA A 50 -21.17 7.39 4.71
N ALA A 51 -21.20 6.36 5.57
CA ALA A 51 -22.19 6.28 6.66
C ALA A 51 -22.04 7.43 7.68
N ILE A 52 -20.81 7.81 8.03
CA ILE A 52 -20.55 8.95 8.91
C ILE A 52 -21.00 10.27 8.25
N GLU A 53 -20.68 10.47 6.98
CA GLU A 53 -21.08 11.67 6.23
C GLU A 53 -22.60 11.81 6.13
N GLU A 54 -23.32 10.70 5.93
CA GLU A 54 -24.78 10.66 5.94
C GLU A 54 -25.36 11.05 7.31
N ASN A 55 -24.87 10.45 8.40
CA ASN A 55 -25.32 10.76 9.75
C ASN A 55 -25.07 12.24 10.12
N LEU A 56 -23.88 12.77 9.81
CA LEU A 56 -23.55 14.18 10.03
C LEU A 56 -24.43 15.14 9.21
N ARG A 57 -25.02 14.67 8.12
CA ARG A 57 -25.99 15.44 7.31
C ARG A 57 -27.38 15.41 7.93
N LEU A 58 -27.80 14.28 8.50
CA LEU A 58 -29.09 14.11 9.17
C LEU A 58 -29.16 14.91 10.48
N ASP A 59 -28.08 14.99 11.25
CA ASP A 59 -28.03 15.75 12.52
C ASP A 59 -28.09 17.28 12.34
N LYS A 60 -27.95 17.77 11.10
CA LYS A 60 -27.97 19.21 10.76
C LYS A 60 -29.31 19.70 10.18
N GLN A 61 -30.32 18.82 10.07
CA GLN A 61 -31.69 19.17 9.65
C GLN A 61 -32.61 19.33 10.85
#